data_AF-A0A5B7K2J4-F1
#
_entry.id   AF-A0A5B7K2J4-F1
#
_cell.length_a   1.000
_cell.length_b   1.000
_cell.length_c   1.000
_cell.angle_alpha   90.00
_cell.angle_beta   90.00
_cell.angle_gamma   90.00
#
_symmetry.space_group_name_H-M   'P 1'
#
loop_
_entity.id
_entity.type
_entity.pdbx_description
1 polymer ?
#
loop_
_entity_poly.entity_id
_entity_poly.type
_entity_poly.pdbx_seq_one_letter_code
_entity_poly.pdbx_strand_id
1 'polypeptide(L)'
;MGVSAEGVNTEEKMIHLSTGDTVAYEKLFIATGGKPRRLGIAGDQLPNVWVVRSPQDANAVAAAAAQKRVVVVGTSFIGEY
;
A
#
# COMPACT_ATOMS: atom_id res chain seq x y z
N MET A 1 -13.15 -6.77 -8.42
CA MET A 1 -14.08 -5.76 -7.86
C MET A 1 -13.22 -4.69 -7.22
N GLY A 2 -13.02 -3.54 -7.89
CA GLY A 2 -12.15 -2.46 -7.41
C GLY A 2 -12.79 -1.60 -6.31
N VAL A 3 -13.50 -2.24 -5.38
CA VAL A 3 -14.24 -1.56 -4.29
C VAL A 3 -13.50 -1.81 -2.98
N SER A 4 -13.09 -0.72 -2.33
CA SER A 4 -12.42 -0.78 -1.03
C SER A 4 -13.46 -0.93 0.09
N ALA A 5 -13.15 -1.75 1.09
CA ALA A 5 -13.82 -1.72 2.38
C ALA A 5 -13.21 -0.60 3.24
N GLU A 6 -14.04 0.27 3.80
CA GLU A 6 -13.62 1.46 4.57
C GLU A 6 -13.92 1.34 6.07
N GLY A 7 -14.86 0.47 6.44
CA GLY A 7 -15.21 0.24 7.83
C GLY A 7 -15.82 -1.15 8.07
N VAL A 8 -15.75 -1.60 9.32
CA VAL A 8 -16.39 -2.83 9.81
C VAL A 8 -17.16 -2.50 11.08
N ASN A 9 -18.47 -2.77 11.09
CA ASN A 9 -19.26 -2.85 12.30
C ASN A 9 -19.35 -4.32 12.73
N THR A 10 -18.65 -4.66 13.82
CA THR A 10 -18.61 -6.05 14.31
C THR A 10 -19.84 -6.44 15.13
N GLU A 11 -20.58 -5.47 15.66
CA GLU A 11 -21.81 -5.72 16.43
C GLU A 11 -22.95 -6.12 15.48
N GLU A 12 -23.14 -5.35 14.41
CA GLU A 12 -24.18 -5.61 13.40
C GLU A 12 -23.72 -6.56 12.30
N LYS A 13 -22.44 -6.94 12.29
CA LYS A 13 -21.78 -7.74 11.25
C LYS A 13 -21.94 -7.16 9.84
N MET A 14 -21.57 -5.89 9.69
CA MET A 14 -21.65 -5.13 8.44
C MET A 14 -20.28 -4.59 8.01
N ILE A 15 -20.02 -4.58 6.70
CA ILE A 15 -18.89 -3.87 6.08
C ILE A 15 -19.41 -2.63 5.35
N HIS A 16 -18.76 -1.49 5.57
CA HIS A 16 -18.99 -0.26 4.81
C HIS A 16 -18.04 -0.21 3.62
N LEU A 17 -18.59 -0.08 2.42
CA LEU A 17 -17.84 0.02 1.18
C LEU A 17 -17.63 1.47 0.77
N SER A 18 -16.54 1.73 0.05
CA SER A 18 -16.22 3.03 -0.57
C SER A 18 -17.28 3.56 -1.56
N THR A 19 -18.20 2.70 -2.02
CA THR A 19 -19.36 3.10 -2.83
C THR A 19 -20.47 3.74 -1.99
N GLY A 20 -20.39 3.67 -0.66
CA GLY A 20 -21.45 4.03 0.28
C GLY A 20 -22.36 2.86 0.66
N ASP A 21 -22.25 1.72 -0.05
CA ASP A 21 -23.06 0.53 0.24
C ASP A 21 -22.60 -0.19 1.50
N THR A 22 -23.49 -1.02 2.06
CA THR A 22 -23.18 -1.90 3.18
C THR A 22 -23.40 -3.36 2.83
N VAL A 23 -22.53 -4.23 3.33
CA VAL A 23 -22.59 -5.67 3.08
C VAL A 23 -22.61 -6.42 4.40
N ALA A 24 -23.66 -7.20 4.64
CA ALA A 24 -23.75 -8.10 5.79
C ALA A 24 -22.82 -9.30 5.62
N TYR A 25 -22.22 -9.76 6.71
CA TYR A 25 -21.38 -10.96 6.72
C TYR A 25 -21.77 -11.94 7.83
N GLU A 26 -21.61 -13.22 7.57
CA GLU A 26 -21.69 -14.24 8.63
C GLU A 26 -20.33 -14.42 9.32
N LYS A 27 -19.26 -14.47 8.51
CA LYS A 27 -17.86 -14.56 8.91
C LYS A 27 -17.04 -13.55 8.13
N LEU A 28 -16.04 -12.96 8.78
CA LEU A 28 -15.15 -11.96 8.20
C LEU A 28 -13.70 -12.44 8.24
N PHE A 29 -13.00 -12.34 7.10
CA PHE A 29 -11.57 -12.59 7.01
C PHE A 29 -10.84 -11.29 6.62
N ILE A 30 -9.88 -10.86 7.43
CA ILE A 30 -9.10 -9.66 7.18
C ILE A 30 -7.83 -10.06 6.42
N ALA A 31 -7.74 -9.61 5.17
CA ALA A 31 -6.63 -9.89 4.27
C ALA A 31 -6.13 -8.63 3.54
N THR A 32 -6.20 -7.47 4.19
CA THR A 32 -5.84 -6.17 3.60
C THR A 32 -4.34 -5.96 3.40
N GLY A 33 -3.52 -6.89 3.92
CA GLY A 33 -2.06 -6.80 3.85
C GLY A 33 -1.51 -5.62 4.67
N GLY A 34 -0.42 -5.02 4.21
CA GLY A 34 0.21 -3.88 4.87
C GLY A 34 0.65 -2.81 3.87
N LYS A 35 0.94 -1.61 4.38
CA LYS A 35 1.41 -0.46 3.61
C LYS A 35 2.90 -0.20 3.92
N PRO A 36 3.72 0.21 2.94
CA PRO A 36 5.09 0.63 3.20
C PRO A 36 5.15 1.79 4.20
N ARG A 37 6.17 1.79 5.04
CA ARG A 37 6.43 2.89 5.97
C ARG A 37 7.16 4.02 5.22
N ARG A 38 6.61 5.23 5.29
CA ARG A 38 7.27 6.47 4.85
C ARG A 38 8.23 6.95 5.95
N LEU A 39 9.27 7.70 5.57
CA LEU A 39 10.35 8.08 6.50
C LEU A 39 9.93 9.17 7.50
N GLY A 40 8.92 9.99 7.17
CA GLY A 40 8.41 11.05 8.04
C GLY A 40 9.38 12.22 8.23
N ILE A 41 10.34 12.39 7.33
CA ILE A 41 11.37 13.45 7.39
C ILE A 41 11.15 14.50 6.30
N ALA A 42 11.80 15.67 6.44
CA ALA A 42 11.80 16.68 5.39
C ALA A 42 12.30 16.07 4.07
N GLY A 43 11.52 16.25 2.99
CA GLY A 43 11.82 15.69 1.67
C GLY A 43 11.25 14.29 1.38
N ASP A 44 10.57 13.65 2.33
CA ASP A 44 9.89 12.34 2.18
C ASP A 44 8.94 12.24 0.97
N GLN A 45 8.31 13.36 0.63
CA GLN A 45 7.30 13.49 -0.43
C GLN A 45 7.88 14.06 -1.74
N LEU A 46 9.20 14.17 -1.87
CA LEU A 46 9.80 14.60 -3.13
C LEU A 46 9.47 13.59 -4.25
N PRO A 47 9.29 14.03 -5.51
CA PRO A 47 8.85 13.15 -6.61
C PRO A 47 9.78 11.95 -6.89
N ASN A 48 11.04 12.02 -6.45
CA ASN A 48 12.03 10.97 -6.61
C ASN A 48 12.16 10.05 -5.37
N VAL A 49 11.31 10.20 -4.35
CA VAL A 49 11.26 9.32 -3.17
C VAL A 49 10.13 8.31 -3.32
N TRP A 50 10.53 7.06 -3.56
CA TRP A 50 9.62 5.96 -3.89
C TRP A 50 9.46 4.97 -2.73
N VAL A 51 8.33 4.30 -2.69
CA VAL A 51 8.09 3.08 -1.90
C VAL A 51 7.66 1.98 -2.85
N VAL A 52 8.03 0.73 -2.53
CA VAL A 52 7.70 -0.43 -3.37
C VAL A 52 6.83 -1.40 -2.59
N ARG A 53 5.61 -1.66 -3.07
CA ARG A 53 4.70 -2.69 -2.51
C ARG A 53 4.13 -3.61 -3.58
N SER A 54 3.80 -3.05 -4.73
CA SER A 54 3.18 -3.75 -5.85
C SER A 54 4.16 -3.95 -7.00
N PRO A 55 3.90 -4.91 -7.91
CA PRO A 55 4.66 -5.02 -9.16
C PRO A 55 4.62 -3.74 -9.99
N GLN A 56 3.51 -2.99 -9.94
CA GLN A 56 3.38 -1.70 -10.61
C GLN A 56 4.36 -0.67 -10.05
N ASP A 57 4.51 -0.61 -8.72
CA ASP A 57 5.51 0.27 -8.07
C ASP A 57 6.92 -0.10 -8.52
N ALA A 58 7.25 -1.39 -8.53
CA ALA A 58 8.58 -1.88 -8.92
C ALA A 58 8.93 -1.49 -10.37
N ASN A 59 7.98 -1.66 -11.30
CA ASN A 59 8.16 -1.28 -12.70
C ASN A 59 8.34 0.25 -12.85
N ALA A 60 7.55 1.04 -12.12
CA ALA A 60 7.66 2.50 -12.16
C ALA A 60 9.01 2.98 -11.61
N VAL A 61 9.49 2.39 -10.51
CA VAL A 61 10.81 2.67 -9.94
C VAL A 61 11.91 2.27 -10.90
N ALA A 62 11.84 1.09 -11.53
CA ALA A 62 12.84 0.64 -12.50
C ALA A 62 12.96 1.60 -13.69
N ALA A 63 11.83 2.08 -14.22
CA ALA A 63 11.81 3.06 -15.30
C ALA A 63 12.40 4.42 -14.85
N ALA A 64 12.03 4.91 -13.66
CA ALA A 64 12.52 6.18 -13.12
C ALA A 64 14.02 6.14 -12.74
N ALA A 65 14.51 4.97 -12.34
CA ALA A 65 15.89 4.73 -11.94
C ALA A 65 16.87 4.56 -13.11
N ALA A 66 16.37 4.38 -14.34
CA ALA A 66 17.21 4.17 -15.51
C ALA A 66 18.23 5.31 -15.69
N GLN A 67 19.51 4.95 -15.77
CA GLN A 67 20.63 5.91 -15.90
C GLN A 67 20.72 6.93 -14.74
N LYS A 68 20.26 6.57 -13.53
CA LYS A 68 20.35 7.38 -12.31
C LYS A 68 21.16 6.69 -11.23
N ARG A 69 21.62 7.48 -10.25
CA ARG A 69 22.15 6.96 -8.99
C ARG A 69 20.99 6.73 -8.04
N VAL A 70 20.87 5.52 -7.51
CA VAL A 70 19.78 5.10 -6.62
C VAL A 70 20.35 4.85 -5.23
N VAL A 71 19.58 5.22 -4.21
CA VAL A 71 19.86 4.88 -2.81
C VAL A 71 18.68 4.09 -2.29
N VAL A 72 18.94 2.94 -1.69
CA VAL A 72 17.94 2.10 -1.03
C VAL A 72 17.99 2.37 0.47
N VAL A 73 16.84 2.68 1.07
CA VAL A 73 16.73 2.91 2.51
C VAL A 73 16.04 1.71 3.16
N GLY A 74 16.85 0.89 3.85
CA GLY A 74 16.45 -0.39 4.45
C GLY A 74 17.00 -1.59 3.66
N THR A 75 17.67 -2.50 4.35
CA THR A 75 18.44 -3.61 3.74
C THR A 75 17.89 -4.98 4.15
N SER A 76 16.60 -5.05 4.47
CA SER A 76 15.94 -6.34 4.66
C SER A 76 15.58 -6.94 3.29
N PHE A 77 14.90 -8.08 3.29
CA PHE A 77 14.57 -8.89 2.11
C PHE A 77 14.07 -8.10 0.87
N ILE A 78 13.33 -7.01 1.05
CA ILE A 78 12.81 -6.19 -0.06
C ILE A 78 13.92 -5.38 -0.76
N GLY A 79 14.93 -4.93 -0.01
CA GLY A 79 16.05 -4.12 -0.51
C GLY A 79 17.34 -4.90 -0.68
N GLU A 80 17.28 -6.22 -0.60
CA GLU A 80 18.41 -7.11 -0.85
C GLU A 80 18.50 -7.37 -2.37
N TYR A 81 19.71 -7.18 -2.93
CA TYR A 81 20.10 -7.15 -4.36
C TYR A 81 19.87 -5.84 -5.13
#